data_AF-A0A2N5H6M5-F1
#
_entry.id   AF-A0A2N5H6M5-F1
#
_cell.length_a   1.000
_cell.length_b   1.000
_cell.length_c   1.000
_cell.angle_alpha   90.00
_cell.angle_beta   90.00
_cell.angle_gamma   90.00
#
_symmetry.space_group_name_H-M   'P 1'
#
loop_
_entity.id
_entity.type
_entity.pdbx_description
1 polymer ?
#
loop_
_entity_poly.entity_id
_entity_poly.type
_entity_poly.pdbx_seq_one_letter_code
_entity_poly.pdbx_strand_id
1 'polypeptide(L)'
;MEITAIDVEAAIEAVCPEKVVICGKVIKEITYTAVAADGTLTPGTVRFDERSFQCVIDREDADEGEVSDFVIVGADILCQASSFVQNMGTRPDINNPGETVNVFWKLREKDLVKVCIRRA
;
A
#
# COMPACT_ATOMS: atom_id res chain seq x y z
N MET A 1 6.45 5.35 14.17
CA MET A 1 6.26 4.82 12.81
C MET A 1 5.30 5.76 12.12
N GLU A 2 5.65 6.20 10.93
CA GLU A 2 4.93 7.20 10.17
C GLU A 2 5.01 6.83 8.69
N ILE A 3 3.92 7.07 7.97
CA ILE A 3 3.89 6.92 6.51
C ILE A 3 4.29 8.28 5.94
N THR A 4 5.41 8.33 5.24
CA THR A 4 6.01 9.58 4.76
C THR A 4 5.66 9.88 3.30
N ALA A 5 5.35 8.85 2.51
CA ALA A 5 4.89 8.98 1.14
C ALA A 5 3.96 7.82 0.76
N ILE A 6 3.03 8.08 -0.16
CA ILE A 6 2.13 7.07 -0.73
C ILE A 6 2.03 7.34 -2.22
N ASP A 7 2.16 6.28 -3.01
CA ASP A 7 2.02 6.31 -4.47
C ASP A 7 1.14 5.15 -4.95
N VAL A 8 0.53 5.32 -6.12
CA VAL A 8 -0.32 4.32 -6.76
C VAL A 8 0.10 4.14 -8.20
N GLU A 9 0.58 2.94 -8.52
CA GLU A 9 0.78 2.51 -9.89
C GLU A 9 -0.41 1.65 -10.32
N ALA A 10 -0.91 1.89 -11.52
CA ALA A 10 -2.01 1.13 -12.10
C ALA A 10 -1.81 0.95 -13.61
N ALA A 11 -2.23 -0.20 -14.12
CA ALA A 11 -2.20 -0.56 -15.52
C ALA A 11 -3.49 -1.29 -15.89
N ILE A 12 -3.93 -1.12 -17.14
CA ILE A 12 -5.02 -1.93 -17.69
C ILE A 12 -4.42 -3.29 -18.05
N GLU A 13 -4.97 -4.35 -17.46
CA GLU A 13 -4.53 -5.73 -17.66
C GLU A 13 -5.26 -6.38 -18.84
N ALA A 14 -6.58 -6.16 -18.93
CA ALA A 14 -7.43 -6.73 -19.95
C ALA A 14 -8.70 -5.90 -20.16
N VAL A 15 -9.26 -5.99 -21.37
CA VAL A 15 -10.59 -5.48 -21.71
C VAL A 15 -11.45 -6.67 -22.11
N CYS A 16 -12.54 -6.87 -21.39
CA CYS A 16 -13.54 -7.90 -21.67
C CYS A 16 -14.87 -7.22 -21.99
N PRO A 17 -15.86 -7.94 -22.56
CA PRO A 17 -17.19 -7.39 -22.75
C PRO A 17 -17.74 -6.83 -21.44
N GLU A 18 -18.13 -5.56 -21.48
CA GLU A 18 -18.66 -4.76 -20.39
C GLU A 18 -17.70 -4.49 -19.21
N LYS A 19 -16.42 -4.89 -19.29
CA LYS A 19 -15.47 -4.86 -18.16
C LYS A 19 -14.06 -4.42 -18.57
N VAL A 20 -13.46 -3.55 -17.77
CA VAL A 20 -12.02 -3.23 -17.85
C VAL A 20 -11.34 -3.72 -16.58
N VAL A 21 -10.35 -4.59 -16.74
CA VAL A 21 -9.57 -5.16 -15.62
C VAL A 21 -8.34 -4.31 -15.40
N ILE A 22 -8.16 -3.82 -14.18
CA ILE A 22 -7.02 -3.03 -13.75
C ILE A 22 -6.20 -3.83 -12.75
N CYS A 23 -4.90 -3.91 -12.99
CA CYS A 23 -3.93 -4.35 -11.99
C CYS A 23 -3.11 -3.14 -11.52
N GLY A 24 -2.67 -3.17 -10.27
CA GLY A 24 -1.86 -2.08 -9.74
C GLY A 24 -1.20 -2.44 -8.43
N LYS A 25 -0.46 -1.48 -7.90
CA LYS A 25 0.13 -1.57 -6.57
C LYS A 25 0.10 -0.21 -5.87
N VAL A 26 -0.13 -0.27 -4.56
CA VAL A 26 0.08 0.86 -3.66
C VAL A 26 1.47 0.72 -3.08
N ILE A 27 2.27 1.77 -3.19
CA ILE A 27 3.62 1.85 -2.65
C ILE A 27 3.60 2.84 -1.48
N LYS A 28 4.01 2.40 -0.31
CA LYS A 28 4.11 3.26 0.87
C LYS A 28 5.54 3.33 1.37
N GLU A 29 6.02 4.54 1.58
CA GLU A 29 7.24 4.77 2.32
C GLU A 29 6.90 4.88 3.81
N ILE A 30 7.54 4.04 4.61
CA ILE A 30 7.32 3.93 6.04
C ILE A 30 8.62 4.27 6.76
N THR A 31 8.58 5.29 7.59
CA THR A 31 9.68 5.67 8.49
C THR A 31 9.39 5.21 9.92
N TYR A 32 10.32 4.50 10.55
CA TYR A 32 10.16 3.99 11.91
C TYR A 32 11.48 3.91 12.69
N THR A 33 11.37 3.67 14.00
CA THR A 33 12.51 3.32 14.84
C THR A 33 12.66 1.81 14.86
N ALA A 34 13.74 1.29 14.27
CA ALA A 34 14.03 -0.13 14.34
C ALA A 34 14.56 -0.48 15.73
N VAL A 35 14.13 -1.63 16.26
CA VAL A 35 14.61 -2.15 17.54
C VAL A 35 15.27 -3.50 17.29
N ALA A 36 16.58 -3.58 17.52
CA ALA A 36 17.36 -4.80 17.35
C ALA A 36 17.09 -5.80 18.49
N ALA A 37 17.61 -7.03 18.35
CA ALA A 37 17.38 -8.08 19.33
C ALA A 37 17.99 -7.76 20.72
N ASP A 38 19.08 -7.00 20.74
CA ASP A 38 19.79 -6.52 21.93
C ASP A 38 19.17 -5.24 22.54
N GLY A 39 18.12 -4.70 21.93
CA GLY A 39 17.47 -3.47 22.38
C GLY A 39 18.01 -2.18 21.76
N THR A 40 18.96 -2.26 20.82
CA THR A 40 19.46 -1.08 20.11
C THR A 40 18.34 -0.42 19.29
N LEU A 41 18.14 0.89 19.50
CA LEU A 41 17.16 1.70 18.79
C LEU A 41 17.82 2.49 17.65
N THR A 42 17.31 2.31 16.44
CA THR A 42 17.77 3.02 15.24
C THR A 42 16.63 3.87 14.65
N PRO A 43 16.56 5.17 14.96
CA PRO A 43 15.54 6.06 14.40
C PRO A 43 15.76 6.31 12.90
N GLY A 44 14.70 6.74 12.21
CA GLY A 44 14.79 7.11 10.79
C GLY A 44 14.99 5.94 9.84
N THR A 45 14.67 4.71 10.27
CA THR A 45 14.71 3.55 9.38
C THR A 45 13.57 3.66 8.37
N VAL A 46 13.89 3.59 7.07
CA VAL A 46 12.93 3.67 5.97
C VAL A 46 12.70 2.29 5.37
N ARG A 47 11.44 1.97 5.07
CA ARG A 47 11.05 0.75 4.34
C ARG A 47 9.91 1.05 3.37
N PHE A 48 9.95 0.43 2.20
CA PHE A 48 8.85 0.44 1.25
C PHE A 48 7.95 -0.77 1.48
N ASP A 49 6.65 -0.53 1.68
CA ASP A 49 5.62 -1.57 1.68
C ASP A 49 4.83 -1.47 0.37
N GLU A 50 4.85 -2.55 -0.41
CA GLU A 50 4.16 -2.64 -1.69
C GLU A 50 3.01 -3.64 -1.59
N ARG A 51 1.81 -3.21 -1.97
CA ARG A 51 0.62 -4.06 -1.96
C ARG A 51 -0.09 -4.01 -3.29
N SER A 52 -0.15 -5.15 -3.95
CA SER A 52 -0.89 -5.31 -5.20
C SER A 52 -2.40 -5.23 -4.96
N PHE A 53 -3.10 -4.67 -5.92
CA PHE A 53 -4.55 -4.72 -6.01
C PHE A 53 -4.98 -5.09 -7.43
N GLN A 54 -6.19 -5.61 -7.52
CA GLN A 54 -6.89 -5.80 -8.78
C GLN A 54 -8.29 -5.23 -8.61
N CYS A 55 -8.77 -4.51 -9.62
CA CYS A 55 -10.15 -4.07 -9.67
C CYS A 55 -10.73 -4.24 -11.07
N VAL A 56 -12.06 -4.30 -11.12
CA VAL A 56 -12.82 -4.42 -12.36
C VAL A 56 -13.73 -3.20 -12.43
N ILE A 57 -13.72 -2.53 -13.58
CA ILE A 57 -14.55 -1.36 -13.86
C ILE A 57 -15.61 -1.77 -14.89
N ASP A 58 -16.86 -1.60 -14.53
CA ASP A 58 -17.98 -1.85 -15.42
C ASP A 58 -18.06 -0.73 -16.47
N ARG A 59 -18.03 -1.11 -17.75
CA ARG A 59 -18.05 -0.20 -18.91
C ARG A 59 -18.85 -0.82 -20.04
N GLU A 60 -20.08 -0.35 -20.25
CA GLU A 60 -20.96 -0.84 -21.34
C GLU A 60 -20.36 -0.66 -22.74
N ASP A 61 -19.43 0.28 -22.91
CA ASP A 61 -18.73 0.53 -24.17
C ASP A 61 -17.39 -0.22 -24.28
N ALA A 62 -17.09 -1.12 -23.33
CA ALA A 62 -16.00 -2.07 -23.44
C ALA A 62 -16.48 -3.32 -24.18
N ASP A 63 -15.91 -3.56 -25.35
CA ASP A 63 -16.03 -4.81 -26.08
C ASP A 63 -14.74 -5.62 -25.90
N GLU A 64 -14.77 -6.93 -26.17
CA GLU A 64 -13.54 -7.73 -26.21
C GLU A 64 -12.58 -7.14 -27.24
N GLY A 65 -11.40 -6.69 -26.80
CA GLY A 65 -10.56 -5.83 -27.62
C GLY A 65 -9.19 -5.56 -27.01
N GLU A 66 -8.47 -4.62 -27.62
CA GLU A 66 -7.11 -4.28 -27.23
C GLU A 66 -7.09 -3.39 -25.99
N VAL A 67 -6.08 -3.59 -25.14
CA VAL A 67 -5.85 -2.76 -23.94
C VAL A 67 -5.72 -1.27 -24.28
N SER A 68 -5.30 -0.94 -25.51
CA SER A 68 -5.16 0.44 -26.01
C SER A 68 -6.48 1.20 -26.15
N ASP A 69 -7.63 0.54 -26.07
CA ASP A 69 -8.95 1.19 -26.22
C ASP A 69 -9.28 2.10 -25.02
N PHE A 70 -8.58 1.91 -23.91
CA PHE A 70 -8.73 2.67 -22.69
C PHE A 70 -7.40 3.20 -22.18
N VAL A 71 -7.46 4.31 -21.45
CA VAL A 71 -6.32 4.92 -20.78
C VAL A 71 -6.67 5.25 -19.34
N ILE A 72 -5.71 5.05 -18.43
CA ILE A 72 -5.83 5.52 -17.05
C ILE A 72 -5.54 7.01 -17.04
N VAL A 73 -6.52 7.82 -16.64
CA VAL A 73 -6.41 9.28 -16.55
C VAL A 73 -6.13 9.76 -15.12
N GLY A 74 -6.15 8.85 -14.15
CA GLY A 74 -5.76 9.13 -12.77
C GLY A 74 -5.83 7.89 -11.90
N ALA A 75 -4.89 7.77 -10.97
CA ALA A 75 -4.87 6.78 -9.90
C ALA A 75 -4.42 7.47 -8.62
N ASP A 76 -5.19 7.34 -7.54
CA ASP A 76 -4.90 8.02 -6.26
C ASP A 76 -5.54 7.29 -5.07
N ILE A 77 -5.08 7.61 -3.86
CA ILE A 77 -5.65 7.15 -2.59
C ILE A 77 -6.72 8.13 -2.13
N LEU A 78 -7.98 7.68 -2.08
CA LEU A 78 -9.07 8.50 -1.55
C LEU A 78 -8.99 8.67 -0.05
N CYS A 79 -8.74 7.57 0.66
CA CYS A 79 -8.56 7.58 2.10
C CYS A 79 -7.88 6.30 2.59
N GLN A 80 -7.27 6.42 3.76
CA GLN A 80 -6.81 5.29 4.56
C GLN A 80 -7.98 4.88 5.48
N ALA A 81 -8.72 3.84 5.11
CA ALA A 81 -9.90 3.42 5.87
C ALA A 81 -9.56 2.82 7.24
N SER A 82 -8.45 2.11 7.35
CA SER A 82 -7.97 1.63 8.64
C SER A 82 -6.48 1.35 8.63
N SER A 83 -5.85 1.53 9.78
CA SER A 83 -4.47 1.16 10.04
C SER A 83 -4.36 0.66 11.47
N PHE A 84 -3.82 -0.54 11.66
CA PHE A 84 -3.58 -1.09 12.99
C PHE A 84 -2.36 -1.99 13.01
N VAL A 85 -1.61 -1.87 14.10
CA VAL A 85 -0.45 -2.69 14.39
C VAL A 85 -0.88 -4.06 14.89
N GLN A 86 -0.15 -5.09 14.46
CA GLN A 86 -0.37 -6.50 14.80
C GLN A 86 0.95 -7.15 15.16
N ASN A 87 0.87 -8.33 15.78
CA ASN A 87 2.02 -9.06 16.31
C ASN A 87 2.83 -8.14 17.22
N MET A 88 2.23 -7.74 18.34
CA MET A 88 2.91 -6.91 19.34
C MET A 88 3.77 -7.77 20.26
N GLY A 89 4.80 -7.18 20.82
CA GLY A 89 5.62 -7.76 21.88
C GLY A 89 6.53 -6.71 22.49
N THR A 90 7.53 -7.18 23.23
CA THR A 90 8.52 -6.32 23.88
C THR A 90 9.94 -6.72 23.51
N ARG A 91 10.84 -5.74 23.55
CA ARG A 91 12.30 -5.92 23.44
C ARG A 91 12.98 -5.18 24.59
N PRO A 92 14.19 -5.59 25.02
CA PRO A 92 14.97 -4.81 25.97
C PRO A 92 15.17 -3.36 25.47
N ASP A 93 15.25 -2.40 26.38
CA ASP A 93 15.72 -1.06 26.07
C ASP A 93 17.21 -0.93 26.44
N ILE A 94 18.08 -0.76 25.44
CA ILE A 94 19.52 -0.61 25.71
C ILE A 94 19.84 0.70 26.44
N ASN A 95 18.98 1.73 26.27
CA ASN A 95 19.19 3.03 26.90
C ASN A 95 18.65 3.08 28.34
N ASN A 96 17.74 2.17 28.69
CA ASN A 96 17.13 2.07 30.01
C ASN A 96 17.23 0.62 30.54
N PRO A 97 18.37 0.23 31.13
CA PRO A 97 18.59 -1.14 31.60
C PRO A 97 17.53 -1.59 32.62
N GLY A 98 16.88 -2.72 32.33
CA GLY A 98 15.77 -3.25 33.14
C GLY A 98 14.38 -2.86 32.63
N GLU A 99 14.30 -1.95 31.66
CA GLU A 99 13.06 -1.61 30.97
C GLU A 99 12.96 -2.32 29.61
N THR A 100 11.76 -2.25 29.02
CA THR A 100 11.47 -2.83 27.71
C THR A 100 10.70 -1.85 26.85
N VAL A 101 10.97 -1.88 25.54
CA VAL A 101 10.21 -1.13 24.53
C VAL A 101 9.18 -2.01 23.87
N ASN A 102 8.00 -1.43 23.61
CA ASN A 102 6.97 -2.09 22.82
C ASN A 102 7.40 -2.12 21.34
N VAL A 103 7.27 -3.29 20.73
CA VAL A 103 7.55 -3.51 19.32
C VAL A 103 6.36 -4.19 18.66
N PHE A 104 6.23 -4.01 17.36
CA PHE A 104 5.23 -4.69 16.53
C PHE A 104 5.89 -5.14 15.23
N TRP A 105 5.53 -6.33 14.76
CA TRP A 105 6.14 -6.93 13.56
C TRP A 105 5.27 -6.85 12.32
N LYS A 106 4.05 -6.32 12.45
CA LYS A 106 3.12 -6.19 11.33
C LYS A 106 2.31 -4.92 11.45
N LEU A 107 2.22 -4.18 10.35
CA LEU A 107 1.22 -3.14 10.16
C LEU A 107 0.20 -3.68 9.17
N ARG A 108 -1.09 -3.62 9.52
CA ARG A 108 -2.19 -3.96 8.62
C ARG A 108 -2.95 -2.69 8.30
N GLU A 109 -3.13 -2.45 7.02
CA GLU A 109 -3.81 -1.24 6.54
C GLU A 109 -4.84 -1.60 5.47
N LYS A 110 -5.81 -0.72 5.32
CA LYS A 110 -6.80 -0.77 4.27
C LYS A 110 -6.85 0.59 3.61
N ASP A 111 -6.47 0.63 2.35
CA ASP A 111 -6.48 1.84 1.53
C ASP A 111 -7.62 1.76 0.51
N LEU A 112 -8.27 2.89 0.24
CA LEU A 112 -9.22 3.02 -0.85
C LEU A 112 -8.54 3.68 -2.02
N VAL A 113 -8.29 2.88 -3.06
CA VAL A 113 -7.72 3.35 -4.33
C VAL A 113 -8.85 3.78 -5.26
N LYS A 114 -8.73 4.96 -5.85
CA LYS A 114 -9.55 5.40 -6.98
C LYS A 114 -8.72 5.31 -8.24
N VAL A 115 -9.20 4.54 -9.20
CA VAL A 115 -8.67 4.49 -10.56
C VAL A 115 -9.72 5.08 -11.49
N CYS A 116 -9.31 6.02 -12.33
CA CYS A 116 -10.14 6.63 -13.35
C CYS A 116 -9.62 6.23 -14.73
N ILE A 117 -10.52 5.70 -15.55
CA ILE A 117 -10.24 5.37 -16.94
C ILE A 117 -11.05 6.25 -17.88
N ARG A 118 -10.53 6.45 -19.08
CA ARG A 118 -11.25 7.05 -20.22
C ARG A 118 -11.07 6.16 -21.43
N ARG A 119 -12.02 6.22 -22.36
CA ARG A 119 -11.77 5.70 -23.71
C ARG A 119 -10.68 6.56 -24.36
N ALA A 120 -9.75 5.91 -25.05
CA ALA A 120 -8.65 6.57 -25.76
C ALA A 120 -9.16 7.45 -26.92
#